data_AF-A0A660V6P6-F1
#
_entry.id   AF-A0A660V6P6-F1
#
_cell.length_a   1.000
_cell.length_b   1.000
_cell.length_c   1.000
_cell.angle_alpha   90.00
_cell.angle_beta   90.00
_cell.angle_gamma   90.00
#
_symmetry.space_group_name_H-M   'P 1'
#
loop_
_entity.id
_entity.type
_entity.pdbx_description
1 polymer ?
#
loop_
_entity_poly.entity_id
_entity_poly.type
_entity_poly.pdbx_seq_one_letter_code
_entity_poly.pdbx_strand_id
1 'polypeptide(L)'
;MATKTKTNTTAPAQSRSSSTAVFDEIQRLVKATVNGKLDTRGDADKFEGQDKEMIKGINELIDAFVGPINVTAEYVDRISKGDIPEEITDNYNGDFNEIKNNLNQCIGVMKGLVEGAATMAEAAGNGELDTRVDASQFTGSW
;
A
#
# COMPACT_ATOMS: atom_id res chain seq x y z
N MET A 1 34.32 -68.30 -8.72
CA MET A 1 34.66 -66.91 -8.32
C MET A 1 34.41 -66.01 -9.53
N ALA A 2 33.41 -65.13 -9.47
CA ALA A 2 33.14 -64.14 -10.51
C ALA A 2 32.73 -62.83 -9.82
N THR A 3 33.54 -61.81 -10.03
CA THR A 3 33.57 -60.52 -9.34
C THR A 3 32.42 -59.63 -9.85
N LYS A 4 31.51 -59.20 -8.97
CA LYS A 4 30.48 -58.20 -9.29
C LYS A 4 31.08 -56.80 -9.20
N THR A 5 31.33 -56.17 -10.34
CA THR A 5 31.65 -54.75 -10.43
C THR A 5 30.36 -53.94 -10.27
N LYS A 6 30.18 -53.28 -9.11
CA LYS A 6 29.12 -52.27 -8.92
C LYS A 6 29.57 -50.99 -9.62
N THR A 7 28.94 -50.64 -10.74
CA THR A 7 29.05 -49.31 -11.33
C THR A 7 28.24 -48.34 -10.47
N ASN A 8 28.96 -47.52 -9.72
CA ASN A 8 28.40 -46.44 -8.90
C ASN A 8 28.10 -45.26 -9.83
N THR A 9 26.87 -45.17 -10.32
CA THR A 9 26.42 -44.01 -11.12
C THR A 9 26.03 -42.91 -10.15
N THR A 10 26.96 -42.01 -9.86
CA THR A 10 26.69 -40.73 -9.23
C THR A 10 25.81 -39.92 -10.20
N ALA A 11 24.55 -39.67 -9.83
CA ALA A 11 23.65 -38.81 -10.58
C ALA A 11 24.30 -37.41 -10.72
N PRO A 12 24.31 -36.80 -11.92
CA PRO A 12 24.86 -35.45 -12.07
C PRO A 12 23.99 -34.48 -11.27
N ALA A 13 24.63 -33.69 -10.41
CA ALA A 13 24.01 -32.53 -9.77
C ALA A 13 23.45 -31.64 -10.89
N GLN A 14 22.12 -31.59 -11.00
CA GLN A 14 21.45 -30.73 -11.97
C GLN A 14 21.87 -29.30 -11.70
N SER A 15 22.62 -28.72 -12.63
CA SER A 15 22.81 -27.29 -12.77
C SER A 15 21.43 -26.65 -12.70
N ARG A 16 21.09 -25.94 -11.61
CA ARG A 16 19.88 -25.11 -11.59
C ARG A 16 19.99 -24.18 -12.79
N SER A 17 19.14 -24.37 -13.79
CA SER A 17 19.12 -23.49 -14.95
C SER A 17 18.73 -22.09 -14.47
N SER A 18 19.18 -21.04 -15.17
CA SER A 18 18.82 -19.65 -14.89
C SER A 18 17.31 -19.45 -14.69
N SER A 19 16.50 -20.23 -15.43
CA SER A 19 15.04 -20.27 -15.32
C SER A 19 14.50 -20.68 -13.93
N THR A 20 15.20 -21.53 -13.18
CA THR A 20 14.78 -21.87 -11.81
C THR A 20 15.09 -20.73 -10.85
N ALA A 21 16.22 -20.05 -11.03
CA ALA A 21 16.64 -18.97 -10.14
C ALA A 21 15.70 -17.75 -10.23
N VAL A 22 15.29 -17.36 -11.44
CA VAL A 22 14.35 -16.23 -11.60
C VAL A 22 12.98 -16.58 -11.04
N PHE A 23 12.52 -17.81 -11.22
CA PHE A 23 11.25 -18.28 -10.66
C PHE A 23 11.27 -18.23 -9.12
N ASP A 24 12.33 -18.71 -8.50
CA ASP A 24 12.50 -18.68 -7.04
C ASP A 24 12.49 -17.24 -6.50
N GLU A 25 13.13 -16.30 -7.21
CA GLU A 25 13.13 -14.89 -6.83
C GLU A 25 11.74 -14.27 -6.94
N ILE A 26 11.00 -14.56 -8.00
CA ILE A 26 9.61 -14.10 -8.16
C ILE A 26 8.74 -14.67 -7.03
N GLN A 27 8.87 -15.95 -6.69
CA GLN A 27 8.12 -16.57 -5.58
C GLN A 27 8.47 -15.92 -4.23
N ARG A 28 9.73 -15.56 -4.01
CA ARG A 28 10.16 -14.82 -2.82
C ARG A 28 9.47 -13.45 -2.74
N LEU A 29 9.41 -12.71 -3.84
CA LEU A 29 8.76 -11.40 -3.92
C LEU A 29 7.25 -11.51 -3.70
N VAL A 30 6.58 -12.44 -4.38
CA VAL A 30 5.15 -12.72 -4.18
C VAL A 30 4.86 -13.03 -2.72
N LYS A 31 5.66 -13.92 -2.10
CA LYS A 31 5.49 -14.25 -0.68
C LYS A 31 5.70 -13.03 0.21
N ALA A 32 6.67 -12.16 -0.08
CA ALA A 32 6.89 -10.94 0.68
C ALA A 32 5.67 -10.00 0.58
N THR A 33 5.18 -9.75 -0.64
CA THR A 33 4.01 -8.89 -0.91
C THR A 33 2.75 -9.42 -0.23
N VAL A 34 2.46 -10.72 -0.32
CA VAL A 34 1.31 -11.35 0.36
C VAL A 34 1.39 -11.20 1.89
N ASN A 35 2.60 -11.18 2.45
CA ASN A 35 2.82 -10.94 3.87
C ASN A 35 2.93 -9.44 4.25
N GLY A 36 2.60 -8.52 3.32
CA GLY A 36 2.63 -7.08 3.57
C GLY A 36 4.04 -6.45 3.61
N LYS A 37 5.08 -7.17 3.19
CA LYS A 37 6.47 -6.66 3.17
C LYS A 37 6.77 -5.94 1.86
N LEU A 38 6.16 -4.77 1.69
CA LEU A 38 6.19 -4.01 0.43
C LEU A 38 7.50 -3.24 0.21
N ASP A 39 8.45 -3.29 1.16
CA ASP A 39 9.82 -2.79 1.04
C ASP A 39 10.75 -3.79 0.34
N THR A 40 10.31 -5.03 0.16
CA THR A 40 11.12 -6.09 -0.42
C THR A 40 11.24 -5.92 -1.93
N ARG A 41 12.47 -5.89 -2.44
CA ARG A 41 12.76 -5.81 -3.89
C ARG A 41 13.58 -7.00 -4.38
N GLY A 42 13.47 -7.27 -5.66
CA GLY A 42 14.26 -8.27 -6.36
C GLY A 42 15.61 -7.71 -6.76
N ASP A 43 16.65 -8.54 -6.64
CA ASP A 43 18.00 -8.15 -7.07
C ASP A 43 18.19 -8.47 -8.56
N ALA A 44 17.86 -7.49 -9.40
CA ALA A 44 17.89 -7.64 -10.86
C ALA A 44 19.31 -7.87 -11.41
N ASP A 45 20.36 -7.48 -10.70
CA ASP A 45 21.74 -7.61 -11.16
C ASP A 45 22.27 -9.05 -11.06
N LYS A 46 21.54 -9.94 -10.37
CA LYS A 46 21.80 -11.39 -10.37
C LYS A 46 21.36 -12.09 -11.66
N PHE A 47 20.66 -11.39 -12.55
CA PHE A 47 20.06 -11.95 -13.75
C PHE A 47 20.54 -11.21 -15.00
N GLU A 48 20.36 -11.84 -16.16
CA GLU A 48 20.72 -11.29 -17.46
C GLU A 48 19.55 -11.39 -18.44
N GLY A 49 19.57 -10.58 -19.49
CA GLY A 49 18.57 -10.62 -20.56
C GLY A 49 17.14 -10.42 -20.05
N GLN A 50 16.23 -11.28 -20.49
CA GLN A 50 14.80 -11.17 -20.17
C GLN A 50 14.49 -11.35 -18.68
N ASP A 51 15.27 -12.16 -17.98
CA ASP A 51 15.08 -12.41 -16.54
C ASP A 51 15.37 -11.15 -15.73
N LYS A 52 16.42 -10.39 -16.11
CA LYS A 52 16.75 -9.08 -15.51
C LYS A 52 15.60 -8.09 -15.70
N GLU A 53 15.10 -7.97 -16.92
CA GLU A 53 14.00 -7.05 -17.22
C GLU A 53 12.70 -7.45 -16.52
N MET A 54 12.44 -8.76 -16.34
CA MET A 54 11.31 -9.23 -15.55
C MET A 54 11.39 -8.80 -14.08
N ILE A 55 12.55 -8.96 -13.43
CA ILE A 55 12.73 -8.57 -12.03
C ILE A 55 12.62 -7.04 -11.87
N LYS A 56 13.15 -6.27 -12.82
CA LYS A 56 12.96 -4.80 -12.83
C LYS A 56 11.48 -4.43 -12.96
N GLY A 57 10.74 -5.02 -13.89
CA GLY A 57 9.31 -4.74 -14.07
C GLY A 57 8.48 -5.09 -12.83
N ILE A 58 8.84 -6.16 -12.11
CA ILE A 58 8.19 -6.49 -10.83
C ILE A 58 8.52 -5.45 -9.75
N ASN A 59 9.76 -4.96 -9.69
CA ASN A 59 10.12 -3.88 -8.77
C ASN A 59 9.33 -2.60 -9.07
N GLU A 60 9.24 -2.20 -10.35
CA GLU A 60 8.44 -1.05 -10.79
C GLU A 60 6.95 -1.22 -10.44
N LEU A 61 6.41 -2.42 -10.62
CA LEU A 61 5.04 -2.75 -10.20
C LEU A 61 4.84 -2.55 -8.70
N ILE A 62 5.78 -3.01 -7.86
CA ILE A 62 5.69 -2.84 -6.40
C ILE A 62 5.80 -1.35 -6.03
N ASP A 63 6.73 -0.62 -6.63
CA ASP A 63 6.93 0.80 -6.38
C ASP A 63 5.68 1.63 -6.73
N ALA A 64 4.97 1.25 -7.80
CA ALA A 64 3.77 1.94 -8.26
C ALA A 64 2.63 1.98 -7.22
N PHE A 65 2.52 0.98 -6.35
CA PHE A 65 1.46 0.95 -5.32
C PHE A 65 1.96 1.23 -3.90
N VAL A 66 3.26 1.13 -3.63
CA VAL A 66 3.82 1.45 -2.29
C VAL A 66 3.60 2.92 -1.92
N GLY A 67 3.82 3.84 -2.85
CA GLY A 67 3.62 5.28 -2.61
C GLY A 67 2.19 5.61 -2.13
N PRO A 68 1.15 5.31 -2.94
CA PRO A 68 -0.24 5.55 -2.55
C PRO A 68 -0.66 4.86 -1.25
N ILE A 69 -0.19 3.63 -1.00
CA ILE A 69 -0.50 2.89 0.25
C ILE A 69 0.10 3.59 1.46
N ASN A 70 1.34 4.09 1.37
CA ASN A 70 1.97 4.81 2.47
C ASN A 70 1.23 6.11 2.80
N VAL A 71 0.85 6.89 1.78
CA VAL A 71 0.05 8.11 1.97
C VAL A 71 -1.29 7.78 2.62
N THR A 72 -1.97 6.73 2.15
CA THR A 72 -3.23 6.28 2.73
C THR A 72 -3.06 5.90 4.21
N ALA A 73 -2.02 5.14 4.54
CA ALA A 73 -1.75 4.71 5.91
C ALA A 73 -1.44 5.90 6.84
N GLU A 74 -0.64 6.86 6.37
CA GLU A 74 -0.33 8.08 7.12
C GLU A 74 -1.59 8.89 7.42
N TYR A 75 -2.44 9.12 6.42
CA TYR A 75 -3.65 9.91 6.59
C TYR A 75 -4.65 9.25 7.51
N VAL A 76 -4.83 7.92 7.38
CA VAL A 76 -5.68 7.15 8.30
C VAL A 76 -5.13 7.20 9.73
N ASP A 77 -3.82 7.09 9.92
CA ASP A 77 -3.18 7.17 11.25
C ASP A 77 -3.43 8.55 11.89
N ARG A 78 -3.21 9.64 11.16
CA ARG A 78 -3.47 11.02 11.64
C ARG A 78 -4.94 11.20 12.04
N ILE A 79 -5.87 10.85 11.15
CA ILE A 79 -7.31 10.97 11.39
C ILE A 79 -7.71 10.12 12.61
N SER A 80 -7.15 8.91 12.75
CA SER A 80 -7.46 8.03 13.90
C SER A 80 -7.03 8.62 15.25
N LYS A 81 -6.09 9.57 15.25
CA LYS A 81 -5.60 10.30 16.43
C LYS A 81 -6.30 11.64 16.63
N GLY A 82 -7.27 11.98 15.78
CA GLY A 82 -7.97 13.27 15.79
C GLY A 82 -7.14 14.42 15.19
N ASP A 83 -6.01 14.13 14.55
CA ASP A 83 -5.28 15.10 13.73
C ASP A 83 -5.91 15.11 12.34
N ILE A 84 -6.53 16.23 11.97
CA ILE A 84 -7.18 16.38 10.68
C ILE A 84 -6.16 16.97 9.69
N PRO A 85 -5.64 16.18 8.74
CA PRO A 85 -4.64 16.64 7.80
C PRO A 85 -5.18 17.67 6.81
N GLU A 86 -4.26 18.32 6.10
CA GLU A 86 -4.59 19.05 4.87
C GLU A 86 -5.07 18.09 3.79
N GLU A 87 -5.76 18.61 2.77
CA GLU A 87 -6.19 17.78 1.65
C GLU A 87 -5.00 17.28 0.83
N ILE A 88 -5.12 16.06 0.31
CA ILE A 88 -4.13 15.48 -0.60
C ILE A 88 -4.23 16.20 -1.95
N THR A 89 -3.17 16.94 -2.30
CA THR A 89 -3.07 17.69 -3.56
C THR A 89 -2.29 16.95 -4.65
N ASP A 90 -1.64 15.84 -4.30
CA ASP A 90 -0.88 15.04 -5.25
C ASP A 90 -1.77 14.47 -6.36
N ASN A 91 -1.18 14.33 -7.54
CA ASN A 91 -1.86 13.79 -8.71
C ASN A 91 -1.73 12.27 -8.73
N TYR A 92 -2.86 11.58 -8.71
CA TYR A 92 -2.97 10.13 -8.90
C TYR A 92 -3.86 9.83 -10.10
N ASN A 93 -3.78 8.59 -10.59
CA ASN A 93 -4.59 8.12 -11.71
C ASN A 93 -5.42 6.90 -11.29
N GLY A 94 -6.55 6.68 -11.95
CA GLY A 94 -7.42 5.51 -11.72
C GLY A 94 -7.81 5.33 -10.26
N ASP A 95 -7.73 4.10 -9.78
CA ASP A 95 -8.14 3.68 -8.43
C ASP A 95 -7.41 4.45 -7.31
N PHE A 96 -6.15 4.83 -7.50
CA PHE A 96 -5.42 5.63 -6.52
C PHE A 96 -5.98 7.04 -6.38
N ASN A 97 -6.50 7.62 -7.48
CA ASN A 97 -7.18 8.92 -7.41
C ASN A 97 -8.54 8.81 -6.72
N GLU A 98 -9.23 7.68 -6.85
CA GLU A 98 -10.46 7.42 -6.11
C GLU A 98 -10.19 7.34 -4.61
N ILE A 99 -9.14 6.62 -4.19
CA ILE A 99 -8.71 6.58 -2.78
C ILE A 99 -8.41 7.99 -2.26
N LYS A 100 -7.64 8.79 -3.02
CA LYS A 100 -7.35 10.19 -2.70
C LYS A 100 -8.64 10.99 -2.47
N ASN A 101 -9.60 10.90 -3.40
CA ASN A 101 -10.86 11.64 -3.31
C ASN A 101 -11.69 11.21 -2.08
N ASN A 102 -11.74 9.91 -1.79
CA ASN A 102 -12.45 9.38 -0.63
C ASN A 102 -11.80 9.86 0.68
N LEU A 103 -10.47 9.90 0.77
CA LEU A 103 -9.75 10.46 1.91
C LEU A 103 -10.02 11.96 2.05
N ASN A 104 -9.97 12.73 0.97
CA ASN A 104 -10.28 14.17 0.99
C ASN A 104 -11.72 14.44 1.43
N GLN A 105 -12.68 13.61 0.99
CA GLN A 105 -14.06 13.69 1.48
C GLN A 105 -14.14 13.42 3.00
N CYS A 106 -13.41 12.41 3.50
CA CYS A 106 -13.34 12.13 4.93
C CYS A 106 -12.76 13.32 5.71
N ILE A 107 -11.67 13.93 5.22
CA ILE A 107 -11.08 15.14 5.78
C ILE A 107 -12.11 16.27 5.83
N GLY A 108 -12.80 16.55 4.72
CA GLY A 108 -13.81 17.61 4.62
C GLY A 108 -14.95 17.43 5.64
N VAL A 109 -15.49 16.21 5.74
CA VAL A 109 -16.54 15.88 6.72
C VAL A 109 -16.03 16.10 8.15
N MET A 110 -14.82 15.64 8.49
CA MET A 110 -14.25 15.82 9.82
C MET A 110 -14.01 17.29 10.16
N LYS A 111 -13.51 18.10 9.22
CA LYS A 111 -13.35 19.55 9.40
C LYS A 111 -14.69 20.22 9.70
N GLY A 112 -15.71 19.94 8.89
CA GLY A 112 -17.04 20.50 9.10
C GLY A 112 -17.62 20.11 10.47
N LEU A 113 -17.42 18.87 10.92
CA LEU A 113 -17.92 18.43 12.22
C LEU A 113 -17.24 19.17 13.38
N VAL A 114 -15.92 19.36 13.30
CA VAL A 114 -15.15 20.10 14.32
C VAL A 114 -15.56 21.57 14.34
N GLU A 115 -15.70 22.21 13.18
CA GLU A 115 -16.13 23.60 13.05
C GLU A 115 -17.57 23.80 13.56
N GLY A 116 -18.48 22.89 13.21
CA GLY A 116 -19.86 22.91 13.70
C GLY A 116 -19.93 22.73 15.22
N ALA A 117 -19.16 21.79 15.78
CA ALA A 117 -19.08 21.60 17.22
C ALA A 117 -18.52 22.84 17.94
N ALA A 118 -17.49 23.48 17.39
CA ALA A 118 -16.93 24.71 17.92
C ALA A 118 -17.97 25.85 17.92
N THR A 119 -18.68 26.03 16.81
CA THR A 119 -19.75 27.03 16.66
C THR A 119 -20.85 26.82 17.71
N MET A 120 -21.31 25.58 17.90
CA MET A 120 -22.32 25.28 18.91
C MET A 120 -21.82 25.49 20.35
N ALA A 121 -20.56 25.15 20.63
CA ALA A 121 -19.96 25.36 21.94
C ALA A 121 -19.86 26.86 22.27
N GLU A 122 -19.49 27.68 21.30
CA GLU A 122 -19.44 29.14 21.43
C GLU A 122 -20.84 29.73 21.68
N ALA A 123 -21.82 29.37 20.86
CA ALA A 123 -23.20 29.81 21.02
C ALA A 123 -23.77 29.43 22.40
N ALA A 124 -23.53 28.19 22.85
CA ALA A 124 -23.94 27.74 24.17
C ALA A 124 -23.25 28.53 25.30
N GLY A 125 -21.96 28.86 25.14
CA GLY A 125 -21.22 29.74 26.06
C GLY A 125 -21.82 31.15 26.15
N ASN A 126 -22.40 31.63 25.05
CA ASN A 126 -23.09 32.93 24.98
C ASN A 126 -24.57 32.86 25.41
N GLY A 127 -25.09 31.68 25.75
CA GLY A 127 -26.49 31.45 26.14
C GLY A 127 -27.47 31.27 24.97
N GLU A 128 -26.96 31.18 23.73
CA GLU A 128 -27.73 30.98 22.50
C GLU A 128 -27.99 29.48 22.25
N LEU A 129 -28.91 28.89 23.03
CA LEU A 129 -29.19 27.45 23.01
C LEU A 129 -30.08 26.99 21.84
N ASP A 130 -30.59 27.91 21.04
CA ASP A 130 -31.37 27.68 19.82
C ASP A 130 -30.51 27.63 18.55
N THR A 131 -29.23 28.02 18.63
CA THR A 131 -28.27 27.90 17.53
C THR A 131 -28.11 26.44 17.10
N ARG A 132 -28.11 26.20 15.78
CA ARG A 132 -27.92 24.88 15.16
C ARG A 132 -26.95 25.02 14.00
N VAL A 133 -26.16 23.97 13.77
CA VAL A 133 -25.34 23.85 12.56
C VAL A 133 -26.24 23.43 11.40
N ASP A 134 -25.94 23.94 10.21
CA ASP A 134 -26.64 23.56 8.99
C ASP A 134 -26.34 22.10 8.63
N ALA A 135 -27.33 21.23 8.80
CA ALA A 135 -27.21 19.81 8.50
C ALA A 135 -26.90 19.53 7.02
N SER A 136 -27.22 20.45 6.11
CA SER A 136 -26.96 20.27 4.67
C SER A 136 -25.47 20.30 4.32
N GLN A 137 -24.62 20.76 5.26
CA GLN A 137 -23.17 20.76 5.12
C GLN A 137 -22.55 19.38 5.34
N PHE A 138 -23.31 18.42 5.87
CA PHE A 138 -22.85 17.05 6.12
C PHE A 138 -23.47 16.08 5.13
N THR A 139 -22.64 15.18 4.59
CA THR A 139 -23.10 14.08 3.74
C THR A 139 -22.99 12.76 4.49
N GLY A 140 -24.09 12.00 4.61
CA GLY A 140 -24.12 10.70 5.28
C GLY A 140 -25.14 10.63 6.41
N SER A 141 -24.85 9.84 7.44
CA SER A 141 -25.75 9.61 8.60
C SER A 141 -25.56 10.61 9.76
N TRP A 142 -24.89 11.74 9.50
CA TRP A 142 -24.50 12.74 10.49
C TRP A 142 -25.62 13.74 10.76
#